data_AF-A0A959LBQ9-F1
#
_entry.id   AF-A0A959LBQ9-F1
#
_cell.length_a   1.000
_cell.length_b   1.000
_cell.length_c   1.000
_cell.angle_alpha   90.00
_cell.angle_beta   90.00
_cell.angle_gamma   90.00
#
_symmetry.space_group_name_H-M   'P 1'
#
loop_
_entity.id
_entity.type
_entity.pdbx_description
1 polymer ?
#
loop_
_entity_poly.entity_id
_entity_poly.type
_entity_poly.pdbx_seq_one_letter_code
_entity_poly.pdbx_strand_id
1 'polypeptide(L)'
;MSTPIIRVMILGLAIWTMIQGVTEWRKGPYRSNRLYVWLMEIPESIAWVYGLQILQAPLGVYLLSRYRITFVLNDGSVTDISLPAHRYLVVMKWLNRVLPHAEFEWSQERADRWTGG
;
A
#
# COMPACT_ATOMS: atom_id res chain seq x y z
N MET A 1 -13.64 17.53 40.61
CA MET A 1 -14.27 18.56 39.76
C MET A 1 -13.33 18.82 38.59
N SER A 2 -13.43 18.01 37.52
CA SER A 2 -12.48 18.04 36.39
C SER A 2 -12.90 19.12 35.40
N THR A 3 -12.05 20.11 35.20
CA THR A 3 -12.32 21.32 34.42
C THR A 3 -12.53 21.00 32.94
N PRO A 4 -13.62 21.50 32.31
CA PRO A 4 -13.99 21.20 30.92
C PRO A 4 -12.90 21.57 29.90
N ILE A 5 -12.02 22.50 30.27
CA ILE A 5 -10.91 23.00 29.44
C ILE A 5 -9.90 21.88 29.10
N ILE A 6 -9.61 20.98 30.04
CA ILE A 6 -8.62 19.91 29.82
C ILE A 6 -9.13 18.91 28.77
N ARG A 7 -10.45 18.65 28.74
CA ARG A 7 -11.06 17.73 27.77
C ARG A 7 -11.03 18.28 26.34
N VAL A 8 -11.20 19.59 26.18
CA VAL A 8 -11.11 20.25 24.87
C VAL A 8 -9.69 20.22 24.32
N MET A 9 -8.67 20.38 25.18
CA MET A 9 -7.27 20.27 24.74
C MET A 9 -6.89 18.86 24.29
N ILE A 10 -7.38 17.82 24.97
CA ILE A 10 -7.12 16.42 24.59
C ILE A 10 -7.80 16.08 23.25
N LEU A 11 -9.03 16.54 23.04
CA LEU A 11 -9.74 16.38 21.76
C LEU A 11 -9.03 17.12 20.62
N GLY A 12 -8.56 18.35 20.86
CA GLY A 12 -7.79 19.11 19.87
C GLY A 12 -6.48 18.43 19.50
N LEU A 13 -5.77 17.86 20.48
CA LEU A 13 -4.53 17.12 20.25
C LEU A 13 -4.78 15.81 19.47
N ALA A 14 -5.86 15.10 19.76
CA ALA A 14 -6.24 13.88 19.04
C ALA A 14 -6.62 14.17 17.58
N ILE A 15 -7.35 15.26 17.32
CA ILE A 15 -7.69 15.71 15.97
C ILE A 15 -6.42 16.13 15.22
N TRP A 16 -5.52 16.85 15.89
CA TRP A 16 -4.25 17.28 15.31
C TRP A 16 -3.35 16.09 14.94
N THR A 17 -3.21 15.08 15.80
CA THR A 17 -2.42 13.87 15.48
C THR A 17 -3.06 13.04 14.36
N MET A 18 -4.40 13.02 14.27
CA MET A 18 -5.11 12.43 13.13
C MET A 18 -4.81 13.17 11.82
N ILE A 19 -4.80 14.50 11.85
CA ILE A 19 -4.43 15.34 10.69
C ILE A 19 -2.95 15.11 10.31
N GLN A 20 -2.04 15.03 11.28
CA GLN A 20 -0.63 14.74 11.04
C GLN A 20 -0.43 13.36 10.39
N GLY A 21 -1.16 12.34 10.89
CA GLY A 21 -1.22 11.01 10.29
C GLY A 21 -1.73 11.05 8.86
N VAL A 22 -2.79 11.82 8.56
CA VAL A 22 -3.31 12.03 7.19
C VAL A 22 -2.35 12.85 6.31
N THR A 23 -1.55 13.76 6.86
CA THR A 23 -0.55 14.50 6.09
C THR A 23 0.70 13.67 5.76
N GLU A 24 1.02 12.64 6.53
CA GLU A 24 2.02 11.64 6.14
C GLU A 24 1.54 10.82 4.92
N TRP A 25 0.22 10.55 4.80
CA TRP A 25 -0.37 10.03 3.55
C TRP A 25 -0.27 11.02 2.38
N ARG A 26 -0.13 12.34 2.63
CA ARG A 26 0.09 13.35 1.58
C ARG A 26 1.52 13.40 1.04
N LYS A 27 2.49 12.72 1.68
CA LYS A 27 3.91 12.68 1.24
C LYS A 27 4.36 11.32 0.72
N GLY A 28 3.43 10.37 0.54
CA GLY A 28 3.68 9.18 -0.27
C GLY A 28 3.62 9.52 -1.77
N PRO A 29 4.39 8.85 -2.65
CA PRO A 29 4.42 9.13 -4.07
C PRO A 29 3.17 8.56 -4.76
N TYR A 30 1.98 9.01 -4.37
CA TYR A 30 0.74 8.86 -5.15
C TYR A 30 0.77 9.78 -6.37
N ARG A 31 1.93 9.82 -7.05
CA ARG A 31 2.11 10.39 -8.39
C ARG A 31 1.41 9.41 -9.32
N SER A 32 0.23 9.82 -9.79
CA SER A 32 -0.65 9.18 -10.80
C SER A 32 -1.79 8.32 -10.26
N ASN A 33 -3.00 8.87 -10.42
CA ASN A 33 -4.31 8.32 -10.04
C ASN A 33 -4.75 7.13 -10.92
N ARG A 34 -3.81 6.42 -11.57
CA ARG A 34 -4.11 5.29 -12.50
C ARG A 34 -4.45 4.01 -11.75
N LEU A 35 -3.81 3.76 -10.60
CA LEU A 35 -4.11 2.59 -9.77
C LEU A 35 -5.56 2.61 -9.26
N TYR A 36 -6.07 3.79 -8.90
CA TYR A 36 -7.46 3.94 -8.47
C TYR A 36 -8.42 3.56 -9.59
N VAL A 37 -8.18 4.08 -10.80
CA VAL A 37 -8.95 3.73 -12.00
C VAL A 37 -8.89 2.23 -12.27
N TRP A 38 -7.72 1.59 -12.21
CA TRP A 38 -7.63 0.15 -12.43
C TRP A 38 -8.31 -0.68 -11.34
N LEU A 39 -8.25 -0.27 -10.07
CA LEU A 39 -8.89 -1.02 -8.99
C LEU A 39 -10.42 -0.83 -8.96
N MET A 40 -10.91 0.35 -9.34
CA MET A 40 -12.33 0.69 -9.21
C MET A 40 -13.12 0.60 -10.52
N GLU A 41 -12.49 0.92 -11.65
CA GLU A 41 -13.16 0.98 -12.96
C GLU A 41 -12.86 -0.24 -13.83
N ILE A 42 -11.65 -0.82 -13.74
CA ILE A 42 -11.24 -1.95 -14.60
C ILE A 42 -10.45 -3.02 -13.81
N PRO A 43 -11.00 -3.61 -12.74
CA PRO A 43 -10.27 -4.56 -11.90
C PRO A 43 -9.78 -5.79 -12.66
N GLU A 44 -10.53 -6.19 -13.70
CA GLU A 44 -10.22 -7.32 -14.59
C GLU A 44 -8.92 -7.14 -15.38
N SER A 45 -8.44 -5.90 -15.55
CA SER A 45 -7.16 -5.66 -16.23
C SER A 45 -5.95 -6.07 -15.39
N ILE A 46 -6.12 -6.22 -14.07
CA ILE A 46 -5.05 -6.62 -13.16
C ILE A 46 -4.94 -8.14 -13.18
N ALA A 47 -3.81 -8.64 -13.66
CA ALA A 47 -3.59 -10.07 -13.87
C ALA A 47 -2.84 -10.72 -12.70
N TRP A 48 -1.90 -9.97 -12.10
CA TRP A 48 -1.02 -10.50 -11.07
C TRP A 48 -0.60 -9.43 -10.07
N VAL A 49 -0.62 -9.80 -8.79
CA VAL A 49 -0.28 -8.92 -7.67
C VAL A 49 0.69 -9.62 -6.72
N TYR A 50 1.83 -8.99 -6.44
CA TYR A 50 2.81 -9.54 -5.50
C TYR A 50 3.49 -8.47 -4.67
N GLY A 51 3.90 -8.84 -3.46
CA GLY A 51 4.62 -7.95 -2.55
C GLY A 51 6.08 -8.37 -2.39
N LEU A 52 6.98 -7.40 -2.47
CA LEU A 52 8.39 -7.56 -2.13
C LEU A 52 8.73 -6.69 -0.92
N GLN A 53 9.38 -7.29 0.08
CA GLN A 53 9.87 -6.55 1.22
C GLN A 53 11.10 -5.75 0.83
N ILE A 54 11.04 -4.44 0.99
CA ILE A 54 12.17 -3.54 0.85
C ILE A 54 12.71 -3.27 2.25
N LEU A 55 13.87 -3.85 2.54
CA LEU A 55 14.65 -3.53 3.73
C LEU A 55 15.35 -2.19 3.49
N GLN A 56 14.85 -1.13 4.11
CA GLN A 56 15.57 0.12 4.23
C GLN A 56 16.25 0.14 5.60
N ALA A 57 17.56 -0.12 5.62
CA ALA A 57 18.40 0.00 6.79
C ALA A 57 19.39 1.17 6.62
N PRO A 58 18.94 2.43 6.71
CA PRO A 58 19.90 3.51 6.90
C PRO A 58 20.53 3.31 8.29
N LEU A 59 21.86 3.15 8.34
CA LEU A 59 22.67 3.10 9.57
C LEU A 59 22.52 1.84 10.46
N GLY A 60 22.14 0.68 9.92
CA GLY A 60 22.17 -0.58 10.68
C GLY A 60 21.07 -0.72 11.76
N VAL A 61 20.08 0.16 11.75
CA VAL A 61 18.95 0.15 12.67
C VAL A 61 17.69 -0.36 11.94
N TYR A 62 17.15 -1.51 12.37
CA TYR A 62 16.01 -2.21 11.75
C TYR A 62 14.64 -1.54 12.03
N LEU A 63 14.48 -0.24 11.73
CA LEU A 63 13.27 0.48 12.19
C LEU A 63 12.17 0.70 11.14
N LEU A 64 12.42 0.59 9.84
CA LEU A 64 11.43 0.96 8.81
C LEU A 64 11.41 -0.03 7.63
N SER A 65 10.78 -1.19 7.83
CA SER A 65 10.50 -2.10 6.71
C SER A 65 9.27 -1.63 5.93
N ARG A 66 9.41 -1.54 4.61
CA ARG A 66 8.33 -1.23 3.68
C ARG A 66 8.13 -2.41 2.74
N TYR A 67 6.90 -2.62 2.29
CA TYR A 67 6.61 -3.52 1.19
C TYR A 67 6.33 -2.70 -0.05
N ARG A 68 6.89 -3.13 -1.17
CA ARG A 68 6.45 -2.70 -2.50
C ARG A 68 5.47 -3.75 -3.00
N ILE A 69 4.21 -3.37 -3.18
CA ILE A 69 3.24 -4.19 -3.91
C ILE A 69 3.31 -3.80 -5.37
N THR A 70 3.53 -4.78 -6.22
CA THR A 70 3.54 -4.65 -7.67
C THR A 70 2.25 -5.22 -8.23
N PHE A 71 1.64 -4.49 -9.16
CA PHE A 71 0.49 -4.89 -9.94
C PHE A 71 0.92 -4.99 -11.40
N VAL A 72 0.70 -6.15 -11.99
CA VAL A 72 0.95 -6.43 -13.40
C VAL A 72 -0.38 -6.55 -14.10
N LEU A 73 -0.54 -5.80 -15.18
CA LEU A 73 -1.74 -5.78 -16.00
C LEU A 73 -1.63 -6.79 -17.15
N ASN A 74 -2.78 -7.13 -17.75
CA ASN A 74 -2.86 -8.04 -18.90
C ASN A 74 -2.05 -7.57 -20.13
N ASP A 75 -1.78 -6.27 -20.24
CA ASP A 75 -0.97 -5.68 -21.32
C ASP A 75 0.54 -5.70 -21.01
N GLY A 76 0.94 -6.32 -19.89
CA GLY A 76 2.33 -6.34 -19.41
C GLY A 76 2.76 -5.05 -18.73
N SER A 77 1.89 -4.04 -18.61
CA SER A 77 2.23 -2.83 -17.88
C SER A 77 2.30 -3.11 -16.38
N VAL A 78 3.23 -2.42 -15.71
CA VAL A 78 3.53 -2.64 -14.29
C VAL A 78 3.38 -1.33 -13.54
N THR A 79 2.75 -1.41 -12.37
CA THR A 79 2.68 -0.30 -11.42
C THR A 79 2.94 -0.80 -10.02
N ASP A 80 3.51 0.04 -9.17
CA ASP A 80 3.83 -0.33 -7.79
C ASP A 80 3.39 0.71 -6.77
N ILE A 81 3.06 0.24 -5.58
CA ILE A 81 2.82 1.08 -4.41
C ILE A 81 3.73 0.63 -3.27
N SER A 82 4.21 1.60 -2.50
CA SER A 82 4.95 1.33 -1.27
C SER A 82 4.05 1.53 -0.06
N LEU A 83 4.07 0.56 0.86
CA LEU A 83 3.29 0.61 2.09
C LEU A 83 4.10 0.12 3.30
N PRO A 84 3.75 0.54 4.52
CA PRO A 84 4.41 0.06 5.74
C PRO A 84 4.17 -1.43 6.00
N ALA A 85 5.18 -2.18 6.46
CA ALA A 85 5.07 -3.63 6.66
C ALA A 85 3.86 -4.08 7.50
N HIS A 86 3.49 -3.33 8.53
CA HIS A 86 2.34 -3.65 9.38
C HIS A 86 0.99 -3.66 8.63
N ARG A 87 0.89 -3.02 7.46
CA ARG A 87 -0.34 -2.99 6.64
C ARG A 87 -0.34 -4.01 5.51
N TYR A 88 0.80 -4.63 5.21
CA TYR A 88 0.97 -5.50 4.05
C TYR A 88 -0.06 -6.63 4.02
N LEU A 89 -0.14 -7.41 5.10
CA LEU A 89 -1.05 -8.56 5.17
C LEU A 89 -2.52 -8.17 5.04
N VAL A 90 -2.91 -7.03 5.62
CA VAL A 90 -4.30 -6.54 5.54
C VAL A 90 -4.62 -6.12 4.10
N VAL A 91 -3.73 -5.37 3.47
CA VAL A 91 -3.89 -4.91 2.08
C VAL A 91 -3.92 -6.10 1.12
N MET A 92 -3.01 -7.07 1.26
CA MET A 92 -2.99 -8.25 0.38
C MET A 92 -4.23 -9.13 0.54
N LYS A 93 -4.73 -9.32 1.77
CA LYS A 93 -5.99 -10.05 2.01
C LYS A 93 -7.19 -9.32 1.39
N TRP A 94 -7.22 -7.99 1.50
CA TRP A 94 -8.27 -7.18 0.89
C TRP A 94 -8.20 -7.23 -0.64
N LEU A 95 -7.01 -7.11 -1.22
CA LEU A 95 -6.80 -7.22 -2.67
C LEU A 95 -7.21 -8.59 -3.20
N ASN A 96 -6.85 -9.68 -2.51
CA ASN A 96 -7.29 -11.03 -2.89
C ASN A 96 -8.83 -11.16 -2.92
N ARG A 97 -9.51 -10.49 -1.99
CA ARG A 97 -10.99 -10.48 -1.97
C ARG A 97 -11.58 -9.63 -3.10
N VAL A 98 -10.95 -8.53 -3.48
CA VAL A 98 -11.45 -7.59 -4.50
C VAL A 98 -11.07 -8.02 -5.91
N LEU A 99 -9.97 -8.74 -6.06
CA LEU A 99 -9.41 -9.21 -7.34
C LEU A 99 -9.34 -10.75 -7.35
N PRO A 100 -10.47 -11.46 -7.26
CA PRO A 100 -10.47 -12.92 -7.17
C PRO A 100 -9.94 -13.60 -8.44
N HIS A 101 -9.90 -12.89 -9.57
CA HIS A 101 -9.36 -13.36 -10.84
C HIS A 101 -7.84 -13.14 -10.98
N ALA A 102 -7.26 -12.25 -10.16
CA ALA A 102 -5.84 -11.95 -10.23
C ALA A 102 -5.03 -13.05 -9.52
N GLU A 103 -3.87 -13.39 -10.09
CA GLU A 103 -2.93 -14.24 -9.40
C GLU A 103 -2.25 -13.48 -8.25
N PHE A 104 -1.96 -14.17 -7.16
CA PHE A 104 -1.25 -13.61 -6.01
C PHE A 104 0.07 -14.34 -5.78
N GLU A 105 0.98 -13.64 -5.09
CA GLU A 105 2.30 -14.12 -4.68
C GLU A 105 3.32 -14.16 -5.81
N TRP A 106 4.58 -13.97 -5.42
CA TRP A 106 5.70 -13.99 -6.34
C TRP A 106 6.09 -15.44 -6.67
N SER A 107 6.26 -15.75 -7.96
CA SER A 107 6.92 -16.97 -8.42
C SER A 107 7.69 -16.70 -9.71
N GLN A 108 8.78 -17.44 -9.92
CA GLN A 108 9.60 -17.29 -11.13
C GLN A 108 8.79 -17.60 -12.40
N GLU A 109 7.98 -18.67 -12.37
CA GLU A 109 7.11 -19.06 -13.49
C GLU A 109 6.16 -17.93 -13.93
N ARG A 110 5.60 -17.17 -12.96
CA ARG A 110 4.71 -16.04 -13.25
C ARG A 110 5.48 -14.84 -13.79
N ALA A 111 6.68 -14.59 -13.26
CA ALA A 111 7.55 -13.54 -13.76
C ALA A 111 7.86 -13.78 -15.25
N ASP A 112 8.20 -15.01 -15.62
CA ASP A 112 8.51 -15.37 -17.00
C ASP A 112 7.27 -15.25 -17.91
N ARG A 113 6.09 -15.64 -17.41
CA ARG A 113 4.80 -15.56 -18.12
C ARG A 113 4.36 -14.12 -18.42
N TRP A 114 4.50 -13.22 -17.45
CA TRP A 114 3.91 -11.87 -17.52
C TRP A 114 4.89 -10.78 -17.91
N THR A 115 6.17 -10.97 -17.61
CA THR A 115 7.20 -9.94 -17.87
C THR A 115 8.08 -10.28 -19.06
N GLY A 116 8.07 -11.53 -19.54
CA GLY A 116 8.96 -12.02 -20.59
C GLY A 116 10.41 -11.99 -20.11
N GLY A 117 10.98 -13.15 -19.79
CA GLY A 117 12.39 -13.26 -19.36
C GLY A 117 13.38 -12.57 -20.29
#